data_AF-A0A2M7U1U0-F1
#
_entry.id   AF-A0A2M7U1U0-F1
#
_cell.length_a   1.000
_cell.length_b   1.000
_cell.length_c   1.000
_cell.angle_alpha   90.00
_cell.angle_beta   90.00
_cell.angle_gamma   90.00
#
_symmetry.space_group_name_H-M   'P 1'
#
loop_
_entity.id
_entity.type
_entity.pdbx_description
1 polymer ?
#
loop_
_entity_poly.entity_id
_entity_poly.type
_entity_poly.pdbx_seq_one_letter_code
_entity_poly.pdbx_strand_id
1 'polypeptide(L)'
;MDLSVKQLAQVTALVSKMTPEEKVGQMILVDPRFLDTPSDISTFNIGGVFVNGGGAPPPNTTESWISLAKTMQHHAGESSMKIPLLLGTDAVHGHNNLYGSVLFPHNIGLGAGNNQRLVEEIARITALELASTGFNWNFAPCVAVVDDPRWGRTYESFSSDTEITTRLGAAAVKGIQSSFGTGQARVLACAKHFIGDGGTTGGVDRGNTTMELAELRARFLPPYEAAIAAGVGSIMLSYNQWNGTPCHASRNLISDLLKHELGFKGFVVSDWDAIDDLAPENRYVDAISRSINAGLDMIMASRKYKACHAGLLELLSRGGIPLSRINDAVTRILTAKAWLGLLDATQPELPLTTQIDPVKNRNIARRAIHESVVLLKNESILPLKSKVKRIHVCGEFADDLGLQCGGWSISWQGSRGRITEGTTILEGLRNQAAPDMTLSYSPGAEVPDGTDLIIAVAGEYPYAEFHGDLKELELPQDQQEFLTALTNSPVPVLFILLAGRPLVIKPYLDKFAATVVAWLPGTEGDGVAEALFSRELPTGNLPMSWPDDKKPTS
;
A
#
# COMPACT_ATOMS: atom_id res chain seq x y z
N MET A 1 -7.52 12.51 16.42
CA MET A 1 -6.27 13.29 16.62
C MET A 1 -6.53 14.30 17.72
N ASP A 2 -6.03 14.04 18.92
CA ASP A 2 -6.20 14.94 20.05
C ASP A 2 -4.98 15.84 20.17
N LEU A 3 -5.21 17.15 20.10
CA LEU A 3 -4.19 18.18 20.31
C LEU A 3 -4.28 18.73 21.72
N SER A 4 -3.15 19.09 22.31
CA SER A 4 -3.13 19.90 23.53
C SER A 4 -3.73 21.29 23.26
N VAL A 5 -4.20 21.96 24.32
CA VAL A 5 -4.69 23.36 24.25
C VAL A 5 -3.65 24.30 23.61
N LYS A 6 -2.37 24.08 23.90
CA LYS A 6 -1.26 24.85 23.31
C LYS A 6 -1.17 24.63 21.80
N GLN A 7 -1.23 23.39 21.33
CA GLN A 7 -1.20 23.07 19.89
C GLN A 7 -2.42 23.63 19.15
N LEU A 8 -3.62 23.52 19.75
CA LEU A 8 -4.83 24.12 19.18
C LEU A 8 -4.70 25.63 19.01
N ALA A 9 -4.24 26.34 20.06
CA ALA A 9 -4.02 27.78 20.01
C ALA A 9 -2.97 28.16 18.95
N GLN A 10 -1.91 27.36 18.82
CA GLN A 10 -0.87 27.56 17.79
C GLN A 10 -1.44 27.43 16.37
N VAL A 11 -2.24 26.40 16.10
CA VAL A 11 -2.90 26.20 14.80
C VAL A 11 -3.83 27.37 14.49
N THR A 12 -4.71 27.76 15.43
CA THR A 12 -5.62 28.88 15.25
C THR A 12 -4.86 30.18 14.97
N ALA A 13 -3.79 30.45 15.72
CA ALA A 13 -2.97 31.65 15.52
C ALA A 13 -2.30 31.65 14.13
N LEU A 14 -1.75 30.53 13.67
CA LEU A 14 -1.17 30.42 12.33
C LEU A 14 -2.20 30.69 11.24
N VAL A 15 -3.35 30.00 11.25
CA VAL A 15 -4.41 30.18 10.24
C VAL A 15 -4.91 31.62 10.17
N SER A 16 -4.98 32.32 11.31
CA SER A 16 -5.41 33.72 11.38
C SER A 16 -4.41 34.71 10.77
N LYS A 17 -3.11 34.37 10.78
CA LYS A 17 -2.03 35.24 10.29
C LYS A 17 -1.68 34.99 8.83
N MET A 18 -2.00 33.82 8.30
CA MET A 18 -1.67 33.44 6.95
C MET A 18 -2.40 34.28 5.89
N THR A 19 -1.69 34.65 4.84
CA THR A 19 -2.28 35.26 3.64
C THR A 19 -3.09 34.23 2.84
N PRO A 20 -3.95 34.66 1.89
CA PRO A 20 -4.59 33.76 0.94
C PRO A 20 -3.59 32.84 0.21
N GLU A 21 -2.46 33.37 -0.25
CA GLU A 21 -1.39 32.65 -0.96
C GLU A 21 -0.77 31.56 -0.08
N GLU A 22 -0.45 31.88 1.18
CA GLU A 22 0.09 30.91 2.13
C GLU A 22 -0.92 29.79 2.41
N LYS A 23 -2.21 30.13 2.50
CA LYS A 23 -3.28 29.15 2.75
C LYS A 23 -3.45 28.18 1.59
N VAL A 24 -3.53 28.69 0.36
CA VAL A 24 -3.68 27.81 -0.83
C VAL A 24 -2.44 26.94 -1.02
N GLY A 25 -1.24 27.46 -0.74
CA GLY A 25 0.00 26.69 -0.79
C GLY A 25 -0.04 25.46 0.12
N GLN A 26 -0.56 25.61 1.35
CA GLN A 26 -0.71 24.50 2.29
C GLN A 26 -1.64 23.38 1.79
N MET A 27 -2.54 23.66 0.84
CA MET A 27 -3.47 22.69 0.24
C MET A 27 -2.88 21.93 -0.95
N ILE A 28 -1.59 22.13 -1.26
CA ILE A 28 -0.93 21.53 -2.41
C ILE A 28 0.10 20.50 -1.95
N LEU A 29 0.04 19.35 -2.60
CA LEU A 29 1.00 18.26 -2.51
C LEU A 29 1.61 18.01 -3.89
N VAL A 30 2.94 17.99 -3.98
CA VAL A 30 3.69 17.91 -5.24
C VAL A 30 4.72 16.78 -5.19
N ASP A 31 5.00 16.15 -6.33
CA ASP A 31 6.14 15.22 -6.43
C ASP A 31 7.42 16.02 -6.69
N PRO A 32 8.52 15.78 -5.95
CA PRO A 32 9.71 16.62 -6.05
C PRO A 32 10.36 16.57 -7.44
N ARG A 33 10.11 15.51 -8.23
CA ARG A 33 10.61 15.39 -9.61
C ARG A 33 9.96 16.38 -10.58
N PHE A 34 8.85 17.00 -10.21
CA PHE A 34 8.12 17.95 -11.05
C PHE A 34 8.22 19.40 -10.60
N LEU A 35 8.95 19.67 -9.52
CA LEU A 35 9.35 21.03 -9.18
C LEU A 35 10.26 21.57 -10.30
N ASP A 36 10.01 22.80 -10.78
CA ASP A 36 10.92 23.41 -11.76
C ASP A 36 12.24 23.77 -11.05
N THR A 37 12.12 24.23 -9.81
CA THR A 37 13.23 24.42 -8.89
C THR A 37 12.81 24.03 -7.47
N PRO A 38 13.70 23.52 -6.62
CA PRO A 38 13.38 23.24 -5.22
C PRO A 38 12.82 24.47 -4.45
N SER A 39 13.23 25.69 -4.82
CA SER A 39 12.70 26.95 -4.26
C SER A 39 11.24 27.24 -4.60
N ASP A 40 10.63 26.50 -5.53
CA ASP A 40 9.18 26.58 -5.75
C ASP A 40 8.40 26.20 -4.47
N ILE A 41 8.98 25.38 -3.58
CA ILE A 41 8.39 25.06 -2.27
C ILE A 41 8.14 26.33 -1.44
N SER A 42 9.16 27.17 -1.26
CA SER A 42 9.02 28.44 -0.53
C SER A 42 8.19 29.45 -1.29
N THR A 43 8.39 29.54 -2.62
CA THR A 43 7.69 30.50 -3.49
C THR A 43 6.18 30.32 -3.47
N PHE A 44 5.70 29.08 -3.48
CA PHE A 44 4.27 28.74 -3.50
C PHE A 44 3.75 28.26 -2.14
N ASN A 45 4.54 28.38 -1.06
CA ASN A 45 4.18 27.96 0.30
C ASN A 45 3.63 26.52 0.39
N ILE A 46 4.23 25.60 -0.38
CA ILE A 46 3.74 24.23 -0.58
C ILE A 46 3.53 23.51 0.76
N GLY A 47 2.41 22.79 0.88
CA GLY A 47 1.98 22.12 2.12
C GLY A 47 2.65 20.77 2.36
N GLY A 48 2.95 20.05 1.28
CA GLY A 48 3.63 18.77 1.35
C GLY A 48 4.30 18.36 0.06
N VAL A 49 5.16 17.35 0.17
CA VAL A 49 5.83 16.71 -0.96
C VAL A 49 5.56 15.22 -0.88
N PHE A 50 5.32 14.57 -2.02
CA PHE A 50 5.04 13.13 -2.10
C PHE A 50 5.97 12.43 -3.08
N VAL A 51 6.64 11.37 -2.64
CA VAL A 51 7.48 10.53 -3.51
C VAL A 51 6.70 9.27 -3.90
N ASN A 52 6.30 9.20 -5.17
CA ASN A 52 5.55 8.07 -5.73
C ASN A 52 6.45 6.83 -5.99
N GLY A 53 5.82 5.71 -6.32
CA GLY A 53 6.46 4.49 -6.84
C GLY A 53 7.47 4.77 -7.93
N GLY A 54 8.72 4.31 -7.75
CA GLY A 54 9.82 4.58 -8.68
C GLY A 54 10.34 6.03 -8.67
N GLY A 55 9.92 6.85 -7.71
CA GLY A 55 10.37 8.23 -7.51
C GLY A 55 11.57 8.39 -6.57
N ALA A 56 12.22 7.29 -6.17
CA ALA A 56 13.35 7.31 -5.25
C ALA A 56 14.49 8.22 -5.75
N PRO A 57 15.15 8.99 -4.86
CA PRO A 57 16.29 9.81 -5.25
C PRO A 57 17.46 8.94 -5.73
N PRO A 58 18.17 9.30 -6.81
CA PRO A 58 19.35 8.56 -7.28
C PRO A 58 20.64 9.01 -6.56
N PRO A 59 21.54 8.09 -6.13
CA PRO A 59 21.31 6.64 -6.03
C PRO A 59 20.30 6.31 -4.92
N ASN A 60 19.51 5.24 -5.08
CA ASN A 60 18.50 4.85 -4.10
C ASN A 60 19.16 4.27 -2.83
N THR A 61 19.51 5.14 -1.89
CA THR A 61 20.10 4.78 -0.59
C THR A 61 19.45 5.59 0.53
N THR A 62 19.54 5.11 1.76
CA THR A 62 19.04 5.81 2.97
C THR A 62 19.56 7.26 3.03
N GLU A 63 20.83 7.48 2.70
CA GLU A 63 21.45 8.82 2.71
C GLU A 63 20.82 9.75 1.66
N SER A 64 20.54 9.25 0.46
CA SER A 64 19.88 10.03 -0.59
C SER A 64 18.46 10.41 -0.20
N TRP A 65 17.71 9.50 0.44
CA TRP A 65 16.38 9.79 0.97
C TRP A 65 16.43 10.84 2.09
N ILE A 66 17.37 10.73 3.03
CA ILE A 66 17.60 11.74 4.08
C ILE A 66 17.96 13.09 3.46
N SER A 67 18.83 13.09 2.45
CA SER A 67 19.26 14.30 1.75
C SER A 67 18.08 14.99 1.05
N LEU A 68 17.23 14.21 0.38
CA LEU A 68 15.99 14.71 -0.23
C LEU A 68 15.09 15.34 0.83
N ALA A 69 14.77 14.62 1.91
CA ALA A 69 13.91 15.12 2.98
C ALA A 69 14.43 16.43 3.60
N LYS A 70 15.74 16.51 3.89
CA LYS A 70 16.40 17.72 4.40
C LYS A 70 16.32 18.88 3.41
N THR A 71 16.55 18.62 2.12
CA THR A 71 16.49 19.65 1.08
C THR A 71 15.08 20.22 0.97
N MET A 72 14.05 19.37 0.97
CA MET A 72 12.66 19.83 0.89
C MET A 72 12.27 20.64 2.13
N GLN A 73 12.61 20.17 3.34
CA GLN A 73 12.33 20.92 4.57
C GLN A 73 13.11 22.24 4.66
N HIS A 74 14.35 22.27 4.16
CA HIS A 74 15.14 23.49 4.07
C HIS A 74 14.40 24.56 3.27
N HIS A 75 13.93 24.24 2.07
CA HIS A 75 13.18 25.19 1.25
C HIS A 75 11.85 25.60 1.89
N ALA A 76 11.17 24.71 2.62
CA ALA A 76 9.99 25.11 3.39
C ALA A 76 10.32 26.15 4.48
N GLY A 77 11.50 26.03 5.11
CA GLY A 77 12.02 26.98 6.10
C GLY A 77 12.43 28.34 5.54
N GLU A 78 12.53 28.50 4.22
CA GLU A 78 12.78 29.77 3.54
C GLU A 78 11.49 30.58 3.28
N SER A 79 10.32 29.95 3.40
CA SER A 79 9.03 30.65 3.29
C SER A 79 8.83 31.67 4.41
N SER A 80 7.96 32.67 4.19
CA SER A 80 7.70 33.72 5.19
C SER A 80 7.19 33.17 6.52
N MET A 81 6.32 32.15 6.47
CA MET A 81 5.73 31.52 7.65
C MET A 81 6.54 30.31 8.18
N LYS A 82 7.51 29.81 7.42
CA LYS A 82 8.40 28.69 7.78
C LYS A 82 7.65 27.44 8.24
N ILE A 83 6.51 27.15 7.63
CA ILE A 83 5.68 26.00 7.99
C ILE A 83 6.31 24.73 7.40
N PRO A 84 6.72 23.73 8.20
CA PRO A 84 7.36 22.52 7.68
C PRO A 84 6.42 21.68 6.82
N LEU A 85 6.99 20.88 5.92
CA LEU A 85 6.25 20.02 5.00
C LEU A 85 5.75 18.74 5.68
N LEU A 86 4.63 18.24 5.17
CA LEU A 86 4.34 16.80 5.21
C LEU A 86 5.13 16.13 4.08
N LEU A 87 5.97 15.15 4.42
CA LEU A 87 6.77 14.37 3.47
C LEU A 87 6.16 12.97 3.37
N GLY A 88 5.46 12.73 2.27
CA GLY A 88 4.69 11.52 1.99
C GLY A 88 5.39 10.54 1.06
N THR A 89 5.12 9.25 1.22
CA THR A 89 5.41 8.21 0.22
C THR A 89 4.48 7.00 0.43
N ASP A 90 4.34 6.16 -0.59
CA ASP A 90 3.74 4.83 -0.44
C ASP A 90 4.73 3.88 0.24
N ALA A 91 4.46 3.56 1.50
CA ALA A 91 5.12 2.48 2.24
C ALA A 91 4.05 1.45 2.64
N VAL A 92 3.52 0.74 1.64
CA VAL A 92 2.31 -0.09 1.72
C VAL A 92 2.58 -1.53 2.14
N HIS A 93 3.84 -1.97 2.09
CA HIS A 93 4.27 -3.29 2.58
C HIS A 93 5.73 -3.28 3.05
N GLY A 94 6.09 -2.25 3.83
CA GLY A 94 7.48 -1.88 4.11
C GLY A 94 7.81 -0.53 3.49
N HIS A 95 9.01 0.02 3.70
CA HIS A 95 9.44 1.23 2.98
C HIS A 95 9.78 0.90 1.51
N ASN A 96 8.78 0.45 0.75
CA ASN A 96 8.95 -0.32 -0.47
C ASN A 96 9.63 0.41 -1.65
N ASN A 97 9.77 1.73 -1.58
CA ASN A 97 10.57 2.51 -2.53
C ASN A 97 12.08 2.60 -2.19
N LEU A 98 12.48 2.24 -0.96
CA LEU A 98 13.86 2.29 -0.48
C LEU A 98 14.55 0.94 -0.73
N TYR A 99 15.66 0.97 -1.47
CA TYR A 99 16.51 -0.20 -1.67
C TYR A 99 17.08 -0.70 -0.33
N GLY A 100 17.06 -2.03 -0.13
CA GLY A 100 17.55 -2.68 1.09
C GLY A 100 16.57 -2.72 2.26
N SER A 101 15.42 -2.04 2.15
CA SER A 101 14.33 -2.17 3.13
C SER A 101 13.73 -3.58 3.13
N VAL A 102 13.16 -4.01 4.26
CA VAL A 102 12.37 -5.25 4.30
C VAL A 102 11.03 -5.01 3.60
N LEU A 103 10.65 -5.91 2.71
CA LEU A 103 9.32 -5.92 2.12
C LEU A 103 8.52 -7.05 2.76
N PHE A 104 7.44 -6.67 3.44
CA PHE A 104 6.49 -7.58 4.05
C PHE A 104 5.54 -8.17 3.00
N PRO A 105 4.79 -9.24 3.35
CA PRO A 105 3.69 -9.70 2.50
C PRO A 105 2.74 -8.55 2.17
N HIS A 106 2.25 -8.52 0.93
CA HIS A 106 1.12 -7.65 0.61
C HIS A 106 -0.12 -7.99 1.46
N ASN A 107 -1.05 -7.03 1.56
CA ASN A 107 -2.16 -7.08 2.50
C ASN A 107 -3.01 -8.35 2.40
N ILE A 108 -3.21 -8.90 1.19
CA ILE A 108 -3.96 -10.16 1.03
C ILE A 108 -3.31 -11.31 1.81
N GLY A 109 -1.97 -11.40 1.81
CA GLY A 109 -1.25 -12.38 2.62
C GLY A 109 -1.36 -12.09 4.12
N LEU A 110 -1.30 -10.82 4.53
CA LEU A 110 -1.52 -10.45 5.93
C LEU A 110 -2.94 -10.77 6.40
N GLY A 111 -3.93 -10.64 5.52
CA GLY A 111 -5.30 -11.06 5.76
C GLY A 111 -5.46 -12.58 5.88
N ALA A 112 -4.72 -13.34 5.07
CA ALA A 112 -4.68 -14.79 5.17
C ALA A 112 -4.16 -15.28 6.54
N GLY A 113 -3.12 -14.62 7.07
CA GLY A 113 -2.62 -14.89 8.43
C GLY A 113 -3.51 -14.34 9.55
N ASN A 114 -4.33 -13.32 9.24
CA ASN A 114 -5.38 -12.77 10.09
C ASN A 114 -4.93 -12.30 11.50
N ASN A 115 -3.65 -12.00 11.66
CA ASN A 115 -3.02 -11.68 12.94
C ASN A 115 -2.91 -10.17 13.17
N GLN A 116 -3.85 -9.61 13.94
CA GLN A 116 -3.92 -8.18 14.22
C GLN A 116 -2.63 -7.61 14.87
N ARG A 117 -2.03 -8.36 15.81
CA ARG A 117 -0.83 -7.86 16.52
C ARG A 117 0.37 -7.82 15.59
N LEU A 118 0.47 -8.78 14.69
CA LEU A 118 1.54 -8.84 13.69
C LEU A 118 1.40 -7.70 12.67
N VAL A 119 0.18 -7.42 12.20
CA VAL A 119 -0.08 -6.25 11.32
C VAL A 119 0.28 -4.93 12.00
N GLU A 120 -0.07 -4.75 13.27
CA GLU A 120 0.32 -3.57 14.05
C GLU A 120 1.85 -3.45 14.20
N GLU A 121 2.55 -4.57 14.45
CA GLU A 121 4.01 -4.60 14.56
C GLU A 121 4.71 -4.29 13.23
N ILE A 122 4.22 -4.85 12.11
CA ILE A 122 4.71 -4.57 10.76
C ILE A 122 4.54 -3.08 10.45
N ALA A 123 3.34 -2.54 10.65
CA ALA A 123 3.04 -1.14 10.44
C ALA A 123 3.93 -0.20 11.27
N ARG A 124 4.23 -0.59 12.53
CA ARG A 124 5.18 0.13 13.39
C ARG A 124 6.59 0.11 12.84
N ILE A 125 7.05 -1.04 12.34
CA ILE A 125 8.38 -1.17 11.70
C ILE A 125 8.46 -0.29 10.46
N THR A 126 7.46 -0.35 9.59
CA THR A 126 7.38 0.47 8.37
C THR A 126 7.44 1.96 8.69
N ALA A 127 6.69 2.42 9.69
CA ALA A 127 6.72 3.82 10.10
C ALA A 127 8.06 4.24 10.71
N LEU A 128 8.75 3.34 11.42
CA LEU A 128 10.09 3.62 11.91
C LEU A 128 11.11 3.74 10.77
N GLU A 129 11.04 2.88 9.76
CA GLU A 129 11.87 2.96 8.56
C GLU A 129 11.64 4.27 7.80
N LEU A 130 10.39 4.72 7.63
CA LEU A 130 10.08 6.04 7.07
C LEU A 130 10.64 7.20 7.92
N ALA A 131 10.43 7.15 9.24
CA ALA A 131 10.98 8.17 10.13
C ALA A 131 12.51 8.22 10.08
N SER A 132 13.18 7.09 9.81
CA SER A 132 14.63 7.01 9.63
C SER A 132 15.13 7.67 8.34
N THR A 133 14.26 7.91 7.35
CA THR A 133 14.61 8.62 6.11
C THR A 133 14.16 10.08 6.08
N GLY A 134 13.50 10.56 7.14
CA GLY A 134 12.99 11.93 7.23
C GLY A 134 11.51 12.07 6.84
N PHE A 135 10.87 10.99 6.41
CA PHE A 135 9.47 11.00 5.96
C PHE A 135 8.52 10.85 7.15
N ASN A 136 7.39 11.55 7.08
CA ASN A 136 6.46 11.70 8.21
C ASN A 136 4.99 11.45 7.83
N TRP A 137 4.74 10.95 6.63
CA TRP A 137 3.39 10.62 6.17
C TRP A 137 3.43 9.35 5.30
N ASN A 138 2.67 8.34 5.69
CA ASN A 138 2.56 7.08 4.94
C ASN A 138 1.18 6.99 4.29
N PHE A 139 1.14 6.69 2.99
CA PHE A 139 -0.10 6.38 2.26
C PHE A 139 -0.56 4.94 2.48
N ALA A 140 -0.75 4.58 3.75
CA ALA A 140 -1.22 3.28 4.20
C ALA A 140 -2.02 3.43 5.52
N PRO A 141 -2.93 2.49 5.82
CA PRO A 141 -3.25 1.27 5.04
C PRO A 141 -4.27 1.48 3.91
N CYS A 142 -4.18 0.65 2.87
CA CYS A 142 -5.32 0.37 2.00
C CYS A 142 -6.33 -0.48 2.80
N VAL A 143 -7.56 0.00 2.92
CA VAL A 143 -8.66 -0.65 3.66
C VAL A 143 -9.81 -1.03 2.72
N ALA A 144 -9.50 -1.16 1.43
CA ALA A 144 -10.44 -1.65 0.43
C ALA A 144 -10.95 -3.04 0.82
N VAL A 145 -12.26 -3.24 0.64
CA VAL A 145 -12.90 -4.53 0.76
C VAL A 145 -13.25 -4.94 -0.67
N VAL A 146 -12.74 -6.08 -1.14
CA VAL A 146 -12.83 -6.43 -2.57
C VAL A 146 -13.97 -7.39 -2.82
N ASP A 147 -14.88 -7.02 -3.73
CA ASP A 147 -15.97 -7.88 -4.18
C ASP A 147 -15.56 -8.71 -5.42
N ASP A 148 -14.74 -8.14 -6.31
CA ASP A 148 -14.33 -8.78 -7.56
C ASP A 148 -12.80 -8.86 -7.68
N PRO A 149 -12.20 -10.06 -7.58
CA PRO A 149 -10.75 -10.21 -7.61
C PRO A 149 -10.14 -9.90 -8.97
N ARG A 150 -10.94 -9.65 -10.03
CA ARG A 150 -10.41 -9.18 -11.32
C ARG A 150 -9.72 -7.83 -11.21
N TRP A 151 -9.98 -7.08 -10.14
CA TRP A 151 -9.35 -5.80 -9.88
C TRP A 151 -7.84 -5.92 -9.64
N GLY A 152 -7.07 -5.09 -10.35
CA GLY A 152 -5.61 -5.05 -10.29
C GLY A 152 -5.02 -4.58 -8.97
N ARG A 153 -5.85 -4.21 -7.99
CA ARG A 153 -5.41 -3.85 -6.62
C ARG A 153 -5.91 -4.83 -5.55
N THR A 154 -6.40 -6.00 -5.96
CA THR A 154 -6.90 -7.03 -5.05
C THR A 154 -5.88 -7.38 -3.94
N TYR A 155 -4.59 -7.43 -4.27
CA TYR A 155 -3.53 -7.73 -3.31
C TYR A 155 -3.31 -6.64 -2.24
N GLU A 156 -3.76 -5.42 -2.51
CA GLU A 156 -3.72 -4.30 -1.56
C GLU A 156 -4.86 -4.37 -0.52
N SER A 157 -5.86 -5.22 -0.74
CA SER A 157 -6.91 -5.50 0.24
C SER A 157 -6.47 -6.59 1.22
N PHE A 158 -6.80 -6.42 2.51
CA PHE A 158 -6.61 -7.49 3.48
C PHE A 158 -7.53 -8.68 3.21
N SER A 159 -8.80 -8.41 2.89
CA SER A 159 -9.81 -9.45 2.74
C SER A 159 -11.05 -8.93 2.02
N SER A 160 -11.75 -9.83 1.35
CA SER A 160 -13.14 -9.60 0.94
C SER A 160 -14.11 -9.59 2.13
N ASP A 161 -13.70 -9.98 3.34
CA ASP A 161 -14.50 -9.87 4.54
C ASP A 161 -14.34 -8.49 5.19
N THR A 162 -15.46 -7.80 5.43
CA THR A 162 -15.46 -6.46 6.01
C THR A 162 -14.91 -6.45 7.43
N GLU A 163 -15.16 -7.47 8.26
CA GLU A 163 -14.71 -7.54 9.64
C GLU A 163 -13.19 -7.74 9.73
N ILE A 164 -12.64 -8.65 8.91
CA ILE A 164 -11.19 -8.88 8.81
C ILE A 164 -10.50 -7.58 8.39
N THR A 165 -10.94 -6.95 7.31
CA THR A 165 -10.35 -5.70 6.80
C THR A 165 -10.48 -4.56 7.82
N THR A 166 -11.61 -4.47 8.53
CA THR A 166 -11.82 -3.47 9.60
C THR A 166 -10.80 -3.63 10.72
N ARG A 167 -10.64 -4.86 11.24
CA ARG A 167 -9.75 -5.12 12.37
C ARG A 167 -8.27 -4.94 12.00
N LEU A 168 -7.85 -5.43 10.84
CA LEU A 168 -6.46 -5.35 10.39
C LEU A 168 -6.08 -3.93 9.96
N GLY A 169 -6.97 -3.22 9.26
CA GLY A 169 -6.79 -1.81 8.89
C GLY A 169 -6.61 -0.92 10.13
N ALA A 170 -7.45 -1.08 11.16
CA ALA A 170 -7.30 -0.33 12.41
C ALA A 170 -5.99 -0.65 13.14
N ALA A 171 -5.51 -1.90 13.09
CA ALA A 171 -4.20 -2.27 13.62
C ALA A 171 -3.06 -1.59 12.87
N ALA A 172 -3.11 -1.55 11.54
CA ALA A 172 -2.11 -0.87 10.73
C ALA A 172 -2.06 0.63 11.02
N VAL A 173 -3.22 1.29 11.19
CA VAL A 173 -3.27 2.71 11.61
C VAL A 173 -2.57 2.90 12.96
N LYS A 174 -2.84 2.05 13.96
CA LYS A 174 -2.19 2.13 15.29
C LYS A 174 -0.68 1.93 15.20
N GLY A 175 -0.23 0.97 14.39
CA GLY A 175 1.19 0.71 14.17
C GLY A 175 1.90 1.90 13.54
N ILE A 176 1.34 2.44 12.44
CA ILE A 176 1.92 3.59 11.73
C ILE A 176 2.01 4.81 12.63
N GLN A 177 0.94 5.09 13.38
CA GLN A 177 0.80 6.27 14.24
C GLN A 177 1.29 6.04 15.68
N SER A 178 2.16 5.05 15.89
CA SER A 178 2.75 4.77 17.19
C SER A 178 3.90 5.74 17.52
N SER A 179 4.20 5.89 18.82
CA SER A 179 5.38 6.63 19.27
C SER A 179 6.60 5.73 19.38
N PHE A 180 7.76 6.19 18.88
CA PHE A 180 9.03 5.45 18.94
C PHE A 180 9.86 5.86 20.16
N GLY A 181 9.28 5.79 21.35
CA GLY A 181 9.93 6.20 22.61
C GLY A 181 10.05 7.72 22.80
N THR A 182 9.60 8.54 21.85
CA THR A 182 9.65 10.02 21.92
C THR A 182 8.38 10.66 22.52
N GLY A 183 7.47 9.86 23.11
CA GLY A 183 6.19 10.34 23.67
C GLY A 183 5.14 10.80 22.66
N GLN A 184 5.53 11.07 21.41
CA GLN A 184 4.66 11.50 20.30
C GLN A 184 4.91 10.64 19.05
N ALA A 185 3.87 10.41 18.26
CA ALA A 185 3.96 9.76 16.96
C ALA A 185 4.74 10.60 15.95
N ARG A 186 5.41 9.95 15.00
CA ARG A 186 6.29 10.61 14.02
C ARG A 186 5.87 10.43 12.56
N VAL A 187 4.94 9.51 12.30
CA VAL A 187 4.42 9.25 10.97
C VAL A 187 2.89 9.28 11.01
N LEU A 188 2.30 9.97 10.05
CA LEU A 188 0.85 10.04 9.86
C LEU A 188 0.38 8.87 8.99
N ALA A 189 -0.72 8.21 9.36
CA ALA A 189 -1.34 7.19 8.52
C ALA A 189 -2.37 7.82 7.57
N CYS A 190 -2.61 7.13 6.45
CA CYS A 190 -3.62 7.48 5.46
C CYS A 190 -4.49 6.27 5.11
N ALA A 191 -5.73 6.22 5.61
CA ALA A 191 -6.66 5.18 5.19
C ALA A 191 -7.15 5.47 3.76
N LYS A 192 -7.08 4.46 2.88
CA LYS A 192 -7.39 4.62 1.45
C LYS A 192 -8.11 3.41 0.81
N HIS A 193 -8.90 3.58 -0.26
CA HIS A 193 -9.32 4.85 -0.87
C HIS A 193 -10.82 5.09 -0.67
N PHE A 194 -11.19 6.26 -0.16
CA PHE A 194 -12.55 6.57 0.26
C PHE A 194 -13.41 7.00 -0.93
N ILE A 195 -14.45 6.27 -1.35
CA ILE A 195 -14.88 4.97 -0.82
C ILE A 195 -15.49 4.08 -1.89
N GLY A 196 -15.39 2.76 -1.67
CA GLY A 196 -15.98 1.75 -2.54
C GLY A 196 -15.08 1.37 -3.71
N ASP A 197 -13.77 1.62 -3.61
CA ASP A 197 -12.76 1.25 -4.60
C ASP A 197 -12.76 -0.24 -4.93
N GLY A 198 -12.90 -1.11 -3.93
CA GLY A 198 -13.00 -2.56 -4.15
C GLY A 198 -14.36 -3.09 -4.64
N GLY A 199 -15.34 -2.21 -4.87
CA GLY A 199 -16.71 -2.55 -5.28
C GLY A 199 -17.07 -2.16 -6.72
N THR A 200 -16.09 -1.79 -7.55
CA THR A 200 -16.36 -1.36 -8.92
C THR A 200 -16.93 -2.49 -9.76
N THR A 201 -17.89 -2.18 -10.63
CA THR A 201 -18.55 -3.17 -11.48
C THR A 201 -17.52 -3.91 -12.35
N GLY A 202 -17.41 -5.23 -12.16
CA GLY A 202 -16.48 -6.08 -12.88
C GLY A 202 -15.03 -5.97 -12.43
N GLY A 203 -14.77 -5.34 -11.28
CA GLY A 203 -13.41 -5.12 -10.77
C GLY A 203 -12.57 -4.19 -11.62
N VAL A 204 -13.20 -3.26 -12.37
CA VAL A 204 -12.46 -2.30 -13.19
C VAL A 204 -11.88 -1.21 -12.30
N ASP A 205 -10.56 -1.05 -12.30
CA ASP A 205 -9.88 -0.01 -11.54
C ASP A 205 -10.38 1.38 -11.94
N ARG A 206 -10.59 2.25 -10.94
CA ARG A 206 -11.17 3.59 -11.13
C ARG A 206 -12.59 3.60 -11.75
N GLY A 207 -13.25 2.44 -11.82
CA GLY A 207 -14.56 2.27 -12.42
C GLY A 207 -15.70 2.88 -11.59
N ASN A 208 -16.91 2.37 -11.80
CA ASN A 208 -18.11 2.80 -11.08
C ASN A 208 -18.59 1.71 -10.12
N THR A 209 -18.81 2.08 -8.87
CA THR A 209 -19.42 1.27 -7.82
C THR A 209 -20.91 1.58 -7.81
N THR A 210 -21.73 0.60 -8.19
CA THR A 210 -23.17 0.77 -8.37
C THR A 210 -23.93 0.02 -7.28
N MET A 211 -24.43 0.74 -6.29
CA MET A 211 -25.20 0.16 -5.17
C MET A 211 -25.91 1.23 -4.35
N GLU A 212 -26.86 0.79 -3.52
CA GLU A 212 -27.58 1.68 -2.61
C GLU A 212 -26.68 2.18 -1.48
N LEU A 213 -26.98 3.37 -0.93
CA LEU A 213 -26.17 3.96 0.14
C LEU A 213 -26.11 3.04 1.38
N ALA A 214 -27.19 2.35 1.71
CA ALA A 214 -27.21 1.42 2.84
C ALA A 214 -26.22 0.26 2.67
N GLU A 215 -26.10 -0.26 1.45
CA GLU A 215 -25.17 -1.34 1.09
C GLU A 215 -23.72 -0.84 1.12
N LEU A 216 -23.46 0.32 0.51
CA LEU A 216 -22.15 0.97 0.54
C LEU A 216 -21.67 1.16 1.98
N ARG A 217 -22.58 1.62 2.85
CA ARG A 217 -22.30 1.86 4.27
C ARG A 217 -22.08 0.57 5.05
N ALA A 218 -22.87 -0.46 4.81
CA ALA A 218 -22.70 -1.75 5.49
C ALA A 218 -21.38 -2.42 5.07
N ARG A 219 -20.98 -2.27 3.80
CA ARG A 219 -19.87 -3.01 3.21
C ARG A 219 -18.51 -2.32 3.36
N PHE A 220 -18.43 -1.04 2.97
CA PHE A 220 -17.16 -0.35 2.78
C PHE A 220 -16.84 0.69 3.86
N LEU A 221 -17.83 1.15 4.62
CA LEU A 221 -17.64 2.18 5.64
C LEU A 221 -17.00 1.67 6.95
N PRO A 222 -17.25 0.43 7.44
CA PRO A 222 -16.73 0.00 8.74
C PRO A 222 -15.20 0.09 8.89
N PRO A 223 -14.39 -0.21 7.86
CA PRO A 223 -12.94 0.00 7.96
C PRO A 223 -12.55 1.47 8.19
N TYR A 224 -13.28 2.43 7.62
CA TYR A 224 -13.03 3.86 7.85
C TYR A 224 -13.47 4.30 9.25
N GLU A 225 -14.60 3.81 9.75
CA GLU A 225 -15.04 4.07 11.12
C GLU A 225 -13.99 3.59 12.13
N ALA A 226 -13.47 2.38 11.93
CA ALA A 226 -12.41 1.83 12.77
C ALA A 226 -11.07 2.57 12.62
N ALA A 227 -10.71 3.01 11.41
CA ALA A 227 -9.53 3.84 11.19
C ALA A 227 -9.65 5.21 11.89
N ILE A 228 -10.82 5.85 11.83
CA ILE A 228 -11.13 7.10 12.54
C ILE A 228 -11.05 6.88 14.06
N ALA A 229 -11.63 5.80 14.57
CA ALA A 229 -11.56 5.44 15.99
C ALA A 229 -10.11 5.13 16.44
N ALA A 230 -9.28 4.56 15.56
CA ALA A 230 -7.84 4.38 15.76
C ALA A 230 -7.04 5.69 15.63
N GLY A 231 -7.69 6.79 15.25
CA GLY A 231 -7.11 8.13 15.21
C GLY A 231 -6.39 8.48 13.91
N VAL A 232 -6.71 7.81 12.78
CA VAL A 232 -6.08 8.06 11.48
C VAL A 232 -5.99 9.56 11.14
N GLY A 233 -4.83 10.00 10.66
CA GLY A 233 -4.53 11.41 10.47
C GLY A 233 -4.95 11.99 9.12
N SER A 234 -4.96 11.17 8.07
CA SER A 234 -5.47 11.54 6.76
C SER A 234 -6.33 10.43 6.13
N ILE A 235 -7.19 10.81 5.19
CA ILE A 235 -7.95 9.86 4.35
C ILE A 235 -7.76 10.28 2.89
N MET A 236 -7.41 9.33 2.04
CA MET A 236 -7.28 9.55 0.59
C MET A 236 -8.59 9.18 -0.10
N LEU A 237 -9.07 10.04 -0.99
CA LEU A 237 -10.26 9.77 -1.80
C LEU A 237 -9.94 8.84 -2.96
N SER A 238 -10.89 7.97 -3.30
CA SER A 238 -10.78 7.02 -4.42
C SER A 238 -11.08 7.66 -5.76
N TYR A 239 -10.39 7.21 -6.82
CA TYR A 239 -10.73 7.57 -8.20
C TYR A 239 -12.13 7.13 -8.63
N ASN A 240 -12.68 6.07 -8.03
CA ASN A 240 -13.93 5.49 -8.50
C ASN A 240 -15.12 6.47 -8.42
N GLN A 241 -16.14 6.14 -9.19
CA GLN A 241 -17.45 6.76 -9.06
C GLN A 241 -18.33 5.92 -8.13
N TRP A 242 -19.26 6.57 -7.43
CA TRP A 242 -20.40 5.90 -6.79
C TRP A 242 -21.68 6.34 -7.50
N ASN A 243 -22.41 5.40 -8.09
CA ASN A 243 -23.61 5.66 -8.90
C ASN A 243 -23.39 6.79 -9.95
N GLY A 244 -22.23 6.76 -10.63
CA GLY A 244 -21.86 7.73 -11.67
C GLY A 244 -21.32 9.07 -11.15
N THR A 245 -21.28 9.29 -9.83
CA THR A 245 -20.71 10.50 -9.23
C THR A 245 -19.27 10.24 -8.78
N PRO A 246 -18.26 10.99 -9.28
CA PRO A 246 -16.87 10.84 -8.82
C PRO A 246 -16.73 11.09 -7.32
N CYS A 247 -16.03 10.20 -6.62
CA CYS A 247 -15.77 10.34 -5.18
C CYS A 247 -15.09 11.68 -4.85
N HIS A 248 -14.12 12.13 -5.66
CA HIS A 248 -13.44 13.44 -5.49
C HIS A 248 -14.35 14.67 -5.62
N ALA A 249 -15.55 14.55 -6.18
CA ALA A 249 -16.50 15.66 -6.33
C ALA A 249 -17.79 15.46 -5.52
N SER A 250 -17.87 14.45 -4.66
CA SER A 250 -19.09 14.11 -3.93
C SER A 250 -19.16 14.80 -2.56
N ARG A 251 -19.91 15.91 -2.50
CA ARG A 251 -20.15 16.62 -1.22
C ARG A 251 -20.82 15.71 -0.18
N ASN A 252 -21.73 14.84 -0.61
CA ASN A 252 -22.45 13.93 0.27
C ASN A 252 -21.49 12.92 0.93
N LEU A 253 -20.51 12.41 0.19
CA LEU A 253 -19.54 11.47 0.73
C LEU A 253 -18.47 12.17 1.58
N ILE A 254 -17.91 13.29 1.11
CA ILE A 254 -16.78 13.93 1.77
C ILE A 254 -17.22 14.81 2.95
N SER A 255 -18.08 15.79 2.69
CA SER A 255 -18.48 16.75 3.72
C SER A 255 -19.53 16.16 4.65
N ASP A 256 -20.63 15.64 4.11
CA ASP A 256 -21.78 15.26 4.92
C ASP A 256 -21.51 13.93 5.67
N LEU A 257 -21.06 12.88 4.96
CA LEU A 257 -20.74 11.60 5.58
C LEU A 257 -19.41 11.61 6.34
N LEU A 258 -18.29 11.82 5.65
CA LEU A 258 -16.97 11.63 6.28
C LEU A 258 -16.66 12.69 7.35
N LYS A 259 -16.82 13.98 7.03
CA LYS A 259 -16.42 15.06 7.94
C LYS A 259 -17.46 15.34 9.03
N HIS A 260 -18.75 15.40 8.68
CA HIS A 260 -19.80 15.76 9.64
C HIS A 260 -20.34 14.56 10.39
N GLU A 261 -20.83 13.53 9.69
CA GLU A 261 -21.49 12.39 10.32
C GLU A 261 -20.49 11.50 11.07
N LEU A 262 -19.41 11.06 10.42
CA LEU A 262 -18.35 10.27 11.06
C LEU A 262 -17.42 11.12 11.94
N GLY A 263 -17.54 12.44 11.87
CA GLY A 263 -16.77 13.36 12.71
C GLY A 263 -15.26 13.37 12.44
N PHE A 264 -14.80 12.94 11.25
CA PHE A 264 -13.38 12.89 10.91
C PHE A 264 -12.70 14.25 11.11
N LYS A 265 -11.67 14.28 11.96
CA LYS A 265 -10.93 15.52 12.33
C LYS A 265 -9.63 15.73 11.57
N GLY A 266 -9.18 14.72 10.82
CA GLY A 266 -8.02 14.85 9.94
C GLY A 266 -8.32 15.59 8.65
N PHE A 267 -7.39 15.50 7.72
CA PHE A 267 -7.53 16.11 6.40
C PHE A 267 -7.74 15.06 5.32
N VAL A 268 -8.48 15.45 4.29
CA VAL A 268 -8.80 14.64 3.13
C VAL A 268 -7.86 15.01 1.99
N VAL A 269 -7.14 14.04 1.44
CA VAL A 269 -6.23 14.22 0.30
C VAL A 269 -6.81 13.57 -0.97
N SER A 270 -6.53 14.13 -2.14
CA SER A 270 -6.86 13.46 -3.40
C SER A 270 -5.92 12.30 -3.66
N ASP A 271 -6.28 11.44 -4.59
CA ASP A 271 -5.31 10.53 -5.20
C ASP A 271 -4.52 11.32 -6.27
N TRP A 272 -3.51 10.69 -6.87
CA TRP A 272 -2.57 11.28 -7.80
C TRP A 272 -3.24 11.91 -9.02
N ASP A 273 -3.21 13.24 -9.14
CA ASP A 273 -3.86 13.99 -10.22
C ASP A 273 -5.36 13.66 -10.40
N ALA A 274 -6.02 13.07 -9.39
CA ALA A 274 -7.38 12.54 -9.55
C ALA A 274 -8.43 13.60 -9.84
N ILE A 275 -8.15 14.85 -9.47
CA ILE A 275 -9.07 15.94 -9.77
C ILE A 275 -9.08 16.27 -11.27
N ASP A 276 -8.06 15.88 -12.03
CA ASP A 276 -7.98 16.13 -13.47
C ASP A 276 -9.13 15.46 -14.23
N ASP A 277 -9.64 14.33 -13.72
CA ASP A 277 -10.78 13.62 -14.31
C ASP A 277 -12.13 14.33 -14.07
N LEU A 278 -12.16 15.36 -13.24
CA LEU A 278 -13.38 16.12 -12.91
C LEU A 278 -13.71 17.20 -13.93
N ALA A 279 -12.82 17.52 -14.86
CA ALA A 279 -13.12 18.47 -15.93
C ALA A 279 -12.18 18.25 -17.11
N PRO A 280 -12.57 18.61 -18.34
CA PRO A 280 -11.62 18.68 -19.45
C PRO A 280 -10.40 19.55 -19.09
N GLU A 281 -9.24 19.24 -19.65
CA GLU A 281 -7.96 19.87 -19.28
C GLU A 281 -7.98 21.40 -19.37
N ASN A 282 -8.64 21.95 -20.39
CA ASN A 282 -8.81 23.40 -20.57
C ASN A 282 -9.74 24.06 -19.53
N ARG A 283 -10.27 23.29 -18.58
CA ARG A 283 -11.18 23.71 -17.50
C ARG A 283 -10.69 23.21 -16.13
N TYR A 284 -9.38 23.12 -15.93
CA TYR A 284 -8.79 22.66 -14.65
C TYR A 284 -9.29 23.42 -13.41
N VAL A 285 -9.54 24.74 -13.53
CA VAL A 285 -10.12 25.55 -12.45
C VAL A 285 -11.50 25.03 -12.01
N ASP A 286 -12.30 24.46 -12.92
CA ASP A 286 -13.59 23.86 -12.57
C ASP A 286 -13.42 22.55 -11.78
N ALA A 287 -12.40 21.75 -12.11
CA ALA A 287 -12.03 20.56 -11.34
C ALA A 287 -11.61 20.91 -9.90
N ILE A 288 -10.80 21.96 -9.74
CA ILE A 288 -10.42 22.49 -8.41
C ILE A 288 -11.67 22.95 -7.64
N SER A 289 -12.54 23.72 -8.28
CA SER A 289 -13.78 24.22 -7.66
C SER A 289 -14.67 23.07 -7.17
N ARG A 290 -14.91 22.07 -8.02
CA ARG A 290 -15.75 20.90 -7.71
C ARG A 290 -15.20 20.11 -6.51
N SER A 291 -13.90 19.82 -6.51
CA SER A 291 -13.28 18.99 -5.47
C SER A 291 -13.17 19.69 -4.12
N ILE A 292 -12.70 20.95 -4.09
CA ILE A 292 -12.54 21.70 -2.84
C ILE A 292 -13.89 22.04 -2.19
N ASN A 293 -14.89 22.43 -3.00
CA ASN A 293 -16.24 22.69 -2.49
C ASN A 293 -16.96 21.41 -2.05
N ALA A 294 -16.61 20.24 -2.59
CA ALA A 294 -17.11 18.96 -2.10
C ALA A 294 -16.57 18.60 -0.72
N GLY A 295 -15.37 19.10 -0.36
CA GLY A 295 -14.80 18.91 0.97
C GLY A 295 -13.33 18.50 0.98
N LEU A 296 -12.67 18.37 -0.18
CA LEU A 296 -11.25 18.02 -0.25
C LEU A 296 -10.37 19.07 0.45
N ASP A 297 -9.31 18.64 1.14
CA ASP A 297 -8.42 19.55 1.89
C ASP A 297 -7.08 19.77 1.20
N MET A 298 -6.49 18.72 0.63
CA MET A 298 -5.19 18.77 -0.04
C MET A 298 -5.26 18.10 -1.41
N ILE A 299 -4.80 18.80 -2.44
CA ILE A 299 -4.73 18.29 -3.82
C ILE A 299 -3.33 17.76 -4.08
N MET A 300 -3.23 16.48 -4.44
CA MET A 300 -2.04 15.88 -5.02
C MET A 300 -1.95 16.27 -6.50
N ALA A 301 -1.35 17.44 -6.75
CA ALA A 301 -1.20 18.02 -8.08
C ALA A 301 0.25 17.82 -8.55
N SER A 302 0.54 16.68 -9.18
CA SER A 302 1.88 16.21 -9.47
C SER A 302 2.68 17.26 -10.27
N ARG A 303 2.30 17.51 -11.53
CA ARG A 303 2.93 18.49 -12.43
C ARG A 303 2.21 19.83 -12.45
N LYS A 304 0.91 19.83 -12.12
CA LYS A 304 0.04 21.00 -12.23
C LYS A 304 0.03 21.89 -10.98
N TYR A 305 0.98 21.74 -10.05
CA TYR A 305 0.99 22.49 -8.78
C TYR A 305 0.92 24.02 -8.96
N LYS A 306 1.63 24.61 -9.94
CA LYS A 306 1.54 26.06 -10.22
C LYS A 306 0.16 26.47 -10.73
N ALA A 307 -0.42 25.68 -11.64
CA ALA A 307 -1.77 25.90 -12.15
C ALA A 307 -2.83 25.71 -11.05
N CYS A 308 -2.63 24.74 -10.17
CA CYS A 308 -3.46 24.50 -8.99
C CYS A 308 -3.43 25.69 -8.04
N HIS A 309 -2.23 26.18 -7.70
CA HIS A 309 -2.04 27.36 -6.87
C HIS A 309 -2.75 28.59 -7.45
N ALA A 310 -2.52 28.89 -8.73
CA ALA A 310 -3.17 30.00 -9.43
C ALA A 310 -4.70 29.84 -9.48
N GLY A 311 -5.20 28.64 -9.78
CA GLY A 311 -6.63 28.35 -9.86
C GLY A 311 -7.35 28.47 -8.51
N LEU A 312 -6.72 28.06 -7.41
CA LEU A 312 -7.25 28.25 -6.05
C LEU A 312 -7.38 29.74 -5.70
N LEU A 313 -6.36 30.56 -6.02
CA LEU A 313 -6.41 32.00 -5.82
C LEU A 313 -7.47 32.68 -6.69
N GLU A 314 -7.57 32.28 -7.95
CA GLU A 314 -8.59 32.78 -8.86
C GLU A 314 -9.99 32.51 -8.28
N LEU A 315 -10.28 31.25 -7.90
CA LEU A 315 -11.55 30.86 -7.31
C LEU A 315 -11.85 31.60 -6.02
N LEU A 316 -10.85 31.82 -5.16
CA LEU A 316 -11.04 32.60 -3.94
C LEU A 316 -11.36 34.06 -4.25
N SER A 317 -10.63 34.69 -5.18
CA SER A 317 -10.81 36.10 -5.55
C SER A 317 -12.19 36.39 -6.16
N ARG A 318 -12.72 35.47 -6.98
CA ARG A 318 -14.04 35.59 -7.63
C ARG A 318 -15.19 34.97 -6.83
N GLY A 319 -14.93 34.51 -5.60
CA GLY A 319 -15.95 33.91 -4.73
C GLY A 319 -16.42 32.51 -5.14
N GLY A 320 -15.69 31.83 -6.03
CA GLY A 320 -15.95 30.44 -6.41
C GLY A 320 -15.62 29.40 -5.33
N ILE A 321 -14.75 29.75 -4.37
CA ILE A 321 -14.53 29.02 -3.12
C ILE A 321 -14.56 30.02 -1.96
N PRO A 322 -15.39 29.83 -0.92
CA PRO A 322 -15.40 30.74 0.22
C PRO A 322 -14.13 30.58 1.06
N LEU A 323 -13.61 31.70 1.60
CA LEU A 323 -12.42 31.68 2.48
C LEU A 323 -12.58 30.74 3.69
N SER A 324 -13.82 30.55 4.18
CA SER A 324 -14.11 29.60 5.25
C SER A 324 -13.79 28.15 4.88
N ARG A 325 -13.98 27.75 3.62
CA ARG A 325 -13.63 26.41 3.12
C ARG A 325 -12.11 26.21 3.08
N ILE A 326 -11.39 27.21 2.58
CA ILE A 326 -9.92 27.25 2.60
C ILE A 326 -9.40 27.19 4.05
N ASN A 327 -9.99 27.97 4.97
CA ASN A 327 -9.61 27.95 6.39
C ASN A 327 -9.86 26.57 7.03
N ASP A 328 -10.97 25.89 6.71
CA ASP A 328 -11.21 24.52 7.21
C ASP A 328 -10.13 23.54 6.71
N ALA A 329 -9.82 23.56 5.41
CA ALA A 329 -8.78 22.71 4.82
C ALA A 329 -7.41 22.93 5.50
N VAL A 330 -6.97 24.18 5.56
CA VAL A 330 -5.69 24.54 6.17
C VAL A 330 -5.66 24.22 7.66
N THR A 331 -6.76 24.43 8.39
CA THR A 331 -6.84 24.07 9.81
C THR A 331 -6.62 22.58 10.02
N ARG A 332 -7.21 21.71 9.18
CA ARG A 332 -7.04 20.25 9.26
C ARG A 332 -5.61 19.82 8.95
N ILE A 333 -5.00 20.41 7.93
CA ILE A 333 -3.60 20.14 7.53
C ILE A 333 -2.63 20.58 8.63
N LEU A 334 -2.78 21.81 9.15
CA LEU A 334 -1.94 22.31 10.24
C LEU A 334 -2.18 21.56 11.56
N THR A 335 -3.39 21.04 11.79
CA THR A 335 -3.69 20.14 12.91
C THR A 335 -2.86 18.87 12.83
N ALA A 336 -2.77 18.24 11.65
CA ALA A 336 -1.92 17.07 11.45
C ALA A 336 -0.43 17.39 11.65
N LYS A 337 0.05 18.53 11.12
CA LYS A 337 1.43 19.00 11.35
C LYS A 337 1.73 19.26 12.83
N ALA A 338 0.78 19.86 13.56
CA ALA A 338 0.90 20.07 15.00
C ALA A 338 0.90 18.73 15.78
N TRP A 339 0.08 17.77 15.36
CA TRP A 339 -0.04 16.45 15.96
C TRP A 339 1.23 15.60 15.74
N LEU A 340 1.95 15.80 14.64
CA LEU A 340 3.29 15.23 14.41
C LEU A 340 4.41 15.95 15.16
N GLY A 341 4.10 17.09 15.79
CA GLY A 341 5.08 17.94 16.47
C GLY A 341 5.91 18.82 15.53
N LEU A 342 5.58 18.88 14.24
CA LEU A 342 6.36 19.64 13.24
C LEU A 342 6.35 21.15 13.50
N LEU A 343 5.30 21.65 14.17
CA LEU A 343 5.20 23.08 14.50
C LEU A 343 5.93 23.44 15.81
N ASP A 344 6.51 22.48 16.51
CA ASP A 344 7.23 22.69 17.77
C ASP A 344 8.73 22.50 17.56
N ALA A 345 9.47 23.61 17.55
CA ALA A 345 10.93 23.62 17.38
C ALA A 345 11.71 22.92 18.52
N THR A 346 11.04 22.52 19.60
CA THR A 346 11.65 21.73 20.69
C THR A 346 11.62 20.22 20.43
N GLN A 347 10.88 19.76 19.43
CA GLN A 347 10.82 18.35 19.05
C GLN A 347 12.08 17.95 18.28
N PRO A 348 12.61 16.72 18.50
CA PRO A 348 13.72 16.22 17.70
C PRO A 348 13.32 16.14 16.24
N GLU A 349 14.14 16.73 15.37
CA GLU A 349 13.97 16.64 13.93
C GLU A 349 14.20 15.19 13.46
N LEU A 350 13.41 14.75 12.48
CA LEU A 350 13.73 13.55 11.71
C LEU A 350 15.02 13.81 10.91
N PRO A 351 15.88 12.80 10.68
CA PRO A 351 15.62 11.36 10.75
C PRO A 351 15.92 10.67 12.10
N LEU A 352 15.20 9.57 12.39
CA LEU A 352 15.45 8.66 13.53
C LEU A 352 16.34 7.46 13.16
N THR A 353 17.59 7.69 12.77
CA THR A 353 18.46 6.65 12.19
C THR A 353 18.95 5.56 13.16
N THR A 354 18.88 5.78 14.48
CA THR A 354 19.51 4.88 15.49
C THR A 354 18.60 3.76 16.01
N GLN A 355 17.42 3.57 15.43
CA GLN A 355 16.39 2.66 15.98
C GLN A 355 16.04 1.45 15.09
N ILE A 356 16.67 1.30 13.92
CA ILE A 356 16.39 0.20 12.99
C ILE A 356 17.17 -1.06 13.40
N ASP A 357 16.47 -2.19 13.50
CA ASP A 357 17.04 -3.52 13.69
C ASP A 357 16.67 -4.40 12.47
N PRO A 358 17.53 -4.43 11.43
CA PRO A 358 17.23 -5.14 10.19
C PRO A 358 17.01 -6.65 10.40
N VAL A 359 17.74 -7.26 11.33
CA VAL A 359 17.62 -8.69 11.63
C VAL A 359 16.26 -8.98 12.23
N LYS A 360 15.84 -8.19 13.24
CA LYS A 360 14.52 -8.33 13.82
C LYS A 360 13.42 -8.06 12.80
N ASN A 361 13.54 -7.02 11.98
CA ASN A 361 12.54 -6.65 10.98
C ASN A 361 12.32 -7.79 9.97
N ARG A 362 13.41 -8.37 9.44
CA ARG A 362 13.36 -9.54 8.55
C ARG A 362 12.76 -10.78 9.23
N ASN A 363 13.03 -11.00 10.52
CA ASN A 363 12.39 -12.09 11.27
C ASN A 363 10.87 -11.91 11.39
N ILE A 364 10.40 -10.68 11.57
CA ILE A 364 8.96 -10.37 11.59
C ILE A 364 8.33 -10.62 10.20
N ALA A 365 9.02 -10.25 9.12
CA ALA A 365 8.56 -10.55 7.76
C ALA A 365 8.49 -12.06 7.50
N ARG A 366 9.52 -12.84 7.86
CA ARG A 366 9.49 -14.32 7.80
C ARG A 366 8.30 -14.91 8.54
N ARG A 367 8.04 -14.44 9.76
CA ARG A 367 6.88 -14.86 10.55
C ARG A 367 5.56 -14.53 9.85
N ALA A 368 5.43 -13.34 9.27
CA ALA A 368 4.23 -12.93 8.55
C ALA A 368 3.98 -13.77 7.30
N ILE A 369 5.04 -14.14 6.58
CA ILE A 369 4.96 -15.06 5.44
C ILE A 369 4.55 -16.45 5.92
N HIS A 370 5.17 -16.97 6.98
CA HIS A 370 4.81 -18.28 7.52
C HIS A 370 3.32 -18.35 7.93
N GLU A 371 2.78 -17.30 8.56
CA GLU A 371 1.37 -17.21 8.93
C GLU A 371 0.45 -16.97 7.70
N SER A 372 0.96 -16.45 6.57
CA SER A 372 0.14 -16.14 5.37
C SER A 372 -0.04 -17.30 4.39
N VAL A 373 0.84 -18.30 4.41
CA VAL A 373 0.78 -19.43 3.47
C VAL A 373 -0.51 -20.23 3.70
N VAL A 374 -1.30 -20.37 2.63
CA VAL A 374 -2.55 -21.15 2.64
C VAL A 374 -2.34 -22.49 1.95
N LEU A 375 -2.73 -23.57 2.63
CA LEU A 375 -2.71 -24.92 2.08
C LEU A 375 -4.06 -25.25 1.41
N LEU A 376 -4.08 -25.41 0.08
CA LEU A 376 -5.30 -25.74 -0.67
C LEU A 376 -5.51 -27.24 -0.83
N LYS A 377 -4.43 -28.00 -1.03
CA LYS A 377 -4.46 -29.46 -1.19
C LYS A 377 -3.19 -30.06 -0.61
N ASN A 378 -3.30 -31.24 0.02
CA ASN A 378 -2.16 -32.02 0.49
C ASN A 378 -2.43 -33.53 0.53
N GLU A 379 -1.80 -34.29 -0.34
CA GLU A 379 -1.79 -35.77 -0.35
C GLU A 379 -0.70 -36.32 0.58
N SER A 380 -0.59 -35.74 1.78
CA SER A 380 0.39 -36.10 2.82
C SER A 380 1.87 -35.89 2.46
N ILE A 381 2.18 -34.99 1.53
CA ILE A 381 3.56 -34.60 1.21
C ILE A 381 4.08 -33.50 2.14
N LEU A 382 3.19 -32.62 2.62
CA LEU A 382 3.51 -31.61 3.62
C LEU A 382 3.17 -32.09 5.04
N PRO A 383 3.94 -31.66 6.06
CA PRO A 383 5.21 -30.93 5.91
C PRO A 383 6.29 -31.81 5.25
N LEU A 384 7.27 -31.19 4.60
CA LEU A 384 8.33 -31.91 3.88
C LEU A 384 9.12 -32.80 4.85
N LYS A 385 8.86 -34.10 4.81
CA LYS A 385 9.46 -35.10 5.72
C LYS A 385 10.85 -35.52 5.22
N SER A 386 11.70 -35.97 6.15
CA SER A 386 13.07 -36.46 5.89
C SER A 386 13.21 -37.66 4.94
N LYS A 387 12.11 -38.22 4.42
CA LYS A 387 12.12 -39.31 3.43
C LYS A 387 12.38 -38.83 2.01
N VAL A 388 12.08 -37.56 1.70
CA VAL A 388 12.41 -36.95 0.41
C VAL A 388 13.90 -36.61 0.42
N LYS A 389 14.68 -37.15 -0.53
CA LYS A 389 16.13 -36.91 -0.60
C LYS A 389 16.51 -36.07 -1.80
N ARG A 390 15.79 -36.17 -2.92
CA ARG A 390 16.09 -35.46 -4.17
C ARG A 390 14.90 -34.60 -4.56
N ILE A 391 15.03 -33.30 -4.35
CA ILE A 391 14.03 -32.31 -4.75
C ILE A 391 14.51 -31.62 -6.03
N HIS A 392 13.61 -31.50 -6.99
CA HIS A 392 13.81 -30.63 -8.14
C HIS A 392 12.87 -29.43 -8.03
N VAL A 393 13.43 -28.23 -7.95
CA VAL A 393 12.67 -26.98 -7.94
C VAL A 393 12.58 -26.47 -9.38
N CYS A 394 11.40 -26.10 -9.84
CA CYS A 394 11.22 -25.58 -11.19
C CYS A 394 10.30 -24.36 -11.27
N GLY A 395 10.40 -23.64 -12.40
CA GLY A 395 9.65 -22.41 -12.68
C GLY A 395 10.46 -21.14 -12.39
N GLU A 396 10.31 -20.12 -13.25
CA GLU A 396 11.09 -18.87 -13.15
C GLU A 396 10.87 -18.12 -11.81
N PHE A 397 9.69 -18.30 -11.21
CA PHE A 397 9.32 -17.66 -9.95
C PHE A 397 10.08 -18.21 -8.74
N ALA A 398 10.75 -19.37 -8.87
CA ALA A 398 11.47 -19.96 -7.75
C ALA A 398 12.70 -19.13 -7.35
N ASP A 399 13.37 -18.47 -8.30
CA ASP A 399 14.64 -17.75 -8.06
C ASP A 399 14.60 -16.29 -8.53
N ASP A 400 13.45 -15.63 -8.34
CA ASP A 400 13.26 -14.24 -8.72
C ASP A 400 12.64 -13.43 -7.58
N LEU A 401 13.44 -12.55 -6.98
CA LEU A 401 13.02 -11.74 -5.83
C LEU A 401 11.93 -10.74 -6.20
N GLY A 402 11.99 -10.18 -7.40
CA GLY A 402 11.01 -9.22 -7.89
C GLY A 402 9.64 -9.85 -8.11
N LEU A 403 9.61 -11.05 -8.69
CA LEU A 403 8.38 -11.81 -8.88
C LEU A 403 7.67 -12.16 -7.56
N GLN A 404 8.40 -12.54 -6.51
CA GLN A 404 7.79 -12.81 -5.19
C GLN A 404 7.39 -11.55 -4.42
N CYS A 405 7.93 -10.38 -4.77
CA CYS A 405 7.55 -9.12 -4.12
C CYS A 405 6.28 -8.52 -4.75
N GLY A 406 6.12 -8.60 -6.08
CA GLY A 406 4.95 -8.07 -6.78
C GLY A 406 5.02 -6.57 -7.06
N GLY A 407 3.85 -5.94 -7.23
CA GLY A 407 3.73 -4.50 -7.47
C GLY A 407 4.24 -3.65 -6.30
N TRP A 408 4.35 -2.34 -6.50
CA TRP A 408 4.83 -1.42 -5.46
C TRP A 408 6.21 -1.75 -4.86
N SER A 409 7.02 -2.58 -5.51
CA SER A 409 8.34 -3.00 -5.00
C SER A 409 9.46 -2.32 -5.78
N ILE A 410 10.11 -1.33 -5.16
CA ILE A 410 11.12 -0.40 -5.73
C ILE A 410 10.58 0.50 -6.85
N SER A 411 9.89 -0.07 -7.83
CA SER A 411 9.16 0.63 -8.89
C SER A 411 7.65 0.50 -8.70
N TRP A 412 6.88 1.32 -9.40
CA TRP A 412 5.41 1.30 -9.31
C TRP A 412 4.80 -0.05 -9.67
N GLN A 413 5.12 -0.60 -10.85
CA GLN A 413 4.61 -1.89 -11.31
C GLN A 413 5.36 -3.09 -10.70
N GLY A 414 6.45 -2.84 -9.96
CA GLY A 414 7.45 -3.87 -9.67
C GLY A 414 8.26 -4.23 -10.93
N SER A 415 9.20 -5.16 -10.79
CA SER A 415 9.99 -5.67 -11.91
C SER A 415 10.56 -7.05 -11.58
N ARG A 416 10.96 -7.80 -12.61
CA ARG A 416 11.66 -9.09 -12.44
C ARG A 416 13.11 -8.88 -11.97
N GLY A 417 13.70 -9.94 -11.45
CA GLY A 417 15.09 -10.05 -11.03
C GLY A 417 15.34 -9.67 -9.57
N ARG A 418 16.61 -9.53 -9.21
CA ARG A 418 17.03 -9.14 -7.86
C ARG A 418 16.97 -7.61 -7.70
N ILE A 419 15.76 -7.12 -7.46
CA ILE A 419 15.46 -5.67 -7.39
C ILE A 419 15.90 -4.99 -6.08
N THR A 420 16.11 -5.78 -5.02
CA THR A 420 16.51 -5.33 -3.68
C THR A 420 17.25 -6.46 -2.94
N GLU A 421 17.52 -6.28 -1.65
CA GLU A 421 18.10 -7.30 -0.77
C GLU A 421 17.03 -8.21 -0.17
N GLY A 422 17.19 -9.53 -0.32
CA GLY A 422 16.29 -10.53 0.23
C GLY A 422 16.68 -11.94 -0.18
N THR A 423 15.91 -12.91 0.28
CA THR A 423 16.07 -14.33 -0.02
C THR A 423 14.98 -14.77 -1.01
N THR A 424 15.36 -15.41 -2.12
CA THR A 424 14.37 -16.04 -3.03
C THR A 424 13.77 -17.29 -2.41
N ILE A 425 12.65 -17.79 -2.93
CA ILE A 425 12.07 -19.06 -2.48
C ILE A 425 13.07 -20.21 -2.66
N LEU A 426 13.81 -20.26 -3.77
CA LEU A 426 14.84 -21.27 -4.02
C LEU A 426 15.97 -21.20 -2.98
N GLU A 427 16.45 -19.99 -2.67
CA GLU A 427 17.44 -19.78 -1.61
C GLU A 427 16.90 -20.23 -0.25
N GLY A 428 15.64 -19.90 0.08
CA GLY A 428 14.99 -20.34 1.31
C GLY A 428 14.84 -21.85 1.40
N LEU A 429 14.45 -22.52 0.31
CA LEU A 429 14.36 -23.98 0.24
C LEU A 429 15.74 -24.63 0.46
N ARG A 430 16.81 -24.05 -0.08
CA ARG A 430 18.19 -24.51 0.14
C ARG A 430 18.62 -24.31 1.61
N ASN A 431 18.24 -23.20 2.23
CA ASN A 431 18.55 -22.92 3.64
C ASN A 431 17.88 -23.92 4.59
N GLN A 432 16.68 -24.39 4.26
CA GLN A 432 15.92 -25.36 5.07
C GLN A 432 16.24 -26.83 4.75
N ALA A 433 16.96 -27.10 3.66
CA ALA A 433 17.26 -28.46 3.24
C ALA A 433 18.11 -29.21 4.29
N ALA A 434 17.72 -30.44 4.60
CA ALA A 434 18.53 -31.31 5.45
C ALA A 434 19.88 -31.64 4.78
N PRO A 435 20.96 -31.93 5.54
CA PRO A 435 22.29 -32.21 4.96
C PRO A 435 22.35 -33.35 3.94
N ASP A 436 21.39 -34.28 3.98
CA ASP A 436 21.29 -35.41 3.06
C ASP A 436 20.20 -35.24 1.99
N MET A 437 19.66 -34.03 1.86
CA MET A 437 18.71 -33.64 0.82
C MET A 437 19.46 -32.85 -0.27
N THR A 438 19.31 -33.26 -1.53
CA THR A 438 19.84 -32.55 -2.68
C THR A 438 18.73 -31.79 -3.39
N LEU A 439 19.01 -30.52 -3.71
CA LEU A 439 18.13 -29.65 -4.47
C LEU A 439 18.78 -29.34 -5.82
N SER A 440 18.03 -29.57 -6.89
CA SER A 440 18.37 -29.09 -8.24
C SER A 440 17.35 -28.05 -8.68
N TYR A 441 17.70 -27.22 -9.67
CA TYR A 441 16.84 -26.15 -10.16
C TYR A 441 16.94 -26.00 -11.68
N SER A 442 15.80 -25.77 -12.34
CA SER A 442 15.71 -25.20 -13.69
C SER A 442 14.49 -24.30 -13.84
N PRO A 443 14.55 -23.24 -14.65
CA PRO A 443 13.41 -22.34 -14.85
C PRO A 443 12.27 -22.98 -15.66
N GLY A 444 12.56 -24.00 -16.47
CA GLY A 444 11.58 -24.75 -17.26
C GLY A 444 11.02 -25.98 -16.54
N ALA A 445 10.17 -26.75 -17.23
CA ALA A 445 9.48 -27.92 -16.69
C ALA A 445 10.29 -29.23 -16.80
N GLU A 446 11.57 -29.17 -17.16
CA GLU A 446 12.42 -30.35 -17.29
C GLU A 446 12.75 -30.96 -15.92
N VAL A 447 12.48 -32.25 -15.73
CA VAL A 447 12.69 -32.93 -14.44
C VAL A 447 13.83 -33.94 -14.56
N PRO A 448 14.90 -33.83 -13.75
CA PRO A 448 16.00 -34.79 -13.74
C PRO A 448 15.56 -36.20 -13.31
N ASP A 449 16.21 -37.22 -13.88
CA ASP A 449 16.01 -38.62 -13.49
C ASP A 449 16.30 -38.85 -12.01
N GLY A 450 15.44 -39.63 -11.36
CA GLY A 450 15.56 -39.91 -9.92
C GLY A 450 15.10 -38.77 -9.02
N THR A 451 14.38 -37.77 -9.51
CA THR A 451 13.71 -36.80 -8.64
C THR A 451 12.66 -37.50 -7.76
N ASP A 452 12.67 -37.26 -6.45
CA ASP A 452 11.68 -37.82 -5.51
C ASP A 452 10.46 -36.89 -5.37
N LEU A 453 10.65 -35.57 -5.51
CA LEU A 453 9.60 -34.54 -5.43
C LEU A 453 9.95 -33.36 -6.35
N ILE A 454 8.95 -32.84 -7.06
CA ILE A 454 9.03 -31.58 -7.79
C ILE A 454 8.40 -30.47 -6.94
N ILE A 455 9.08 -29.34 -6.79
CA ILE A 455 8.50 -28.10 -6.28
C ILE A 455 8.39 -27.13 -7.45
N ALA A 456 7.17 -26.93 -7.96
CA ALA A 456 6.90 -26.00 -9.05
C ALA A 456 6.45 -24.65 -8.48
N VAL A 457 7.12 -23.56 -8.87
CA VAL A 457 6.78 -22.20 -8.45
C VAL A 457 6.33 -21.41 -9.68
N ALA A 458 5.09 -20.94 -9.68
CA ALA A 458 4.52 -20.15 -10.77
C ALA A 458 3.54 -19.11 -10.22
N GLY A 459 3.20 -18.09 -11.01
CA GLY A 459 2.42 -16.98 -10.49
C GLY A 459 2.02 -15.91 -11.48
N GLU A 460 1.54 -14.79 -10.94
CA GLU A 460 1.31 -13.56 -11.70
C GLU A 460 2.59 -12.72 -11.76
N TYR A 461 2.85 -12.07 -12.90
CA TYR A 461 3.90 -11.07 -12.97
C TYR A 461 3.53 -9.83 -12.11
N PRO A 462 4.52 -9.08 -11.60
CA PRO A 462 4.26 -7.83 -10.89
C PRO A 462 3.37 -6.87 -11.70
N TYR A 463 2.36 -6.31 -11.02
CA TYR A 463 1.44 -5.30 -11.52
C TYR A 463 1.01 -4.39 -10.38
N ALA A 464 0.55 -3.18 -10.71
CA ALA A 464 -0.15 -2.30 -9.78
C ALA A 464 -1.26 -1.52 -10.50
N GLU A 465 -2.36 -1.26 -9.78
CA GLU A 465 -3.52 -0.52 -10.30
C GLU A 465 -4.13 -1.17 -11.55
N PHE A 466 -4.72 -0.38 -12.43
CA PHE A 466 -5.33 -0.78 -13.70
C PHE A 466 -4.47 -1.67 -14.62
N HIS A 467 -3.15 -1.69 -14.47
CA HIS A 467 -2.29 -2.63 -15.22
C HIS A 467 -2.51 -4.09 -14.80
N GLY A 468 -3.02 -4.30 -13.59
CA GLY A 468 -3.38 -5.60 -13.06
C GLY A 468 -4.82 -6.01 -13.34
N ASP A 469 -5.65 -5.19 -14.00
CA ASP A 469 -7.03 -5.57 -14.26
C ASP A 469 -7.11 -6.79 -15.19
N LEU A 470 -7.87 -7.79 -14.78
CA LEU A 470 -8.08 -9.02 -15.55
C LEU A 470 -9.49 -9.08 -16.12
N LYS A 471 -9.62 -9.65 -17.33
CA LYS A 471 -10.93 -10.02 -17.87
C LYS A 471 -11.41 -11.35 -17.31
N GLU A 472 -10.48 -12.28 -17.13
CA GLU A 472 -10.67 -13.65 -16.65
C GLU A 472 -9.61 -13.94 -15.59
N LEU A 473 -9.96 -14.67 -14.54
CA LEU A 473 -9.08 -14.99 -13.41
C LEU A 473 -8.10 -16.12 -13.76
N GLU A 474 -7.28 -15.94 -14.79
CA GLU A 474 -6.31 -16.92 -15.24
C GLU A 474 -4.86 -16.50 -14.97
N LEU A 475 -3.98 -17.48 -14.84
CA LEU A 475 -2.54 -17.25 -14.88
C LEU A 475 -2.10 -16.76 -16.26
N PRO A 476 -0.95 -16.05 -16.36
CA PRO A 476 -0.33 -15.77 -17.65
C PRO A 476 -0.14 -17.04 -18.49
N GLN A 477 -0.28 -16.92 -19.82
CA GLN A 477 -0.33 -18.08 -20.72
C GLN A 477 0.91 -18.98 -20.61
N ASP A 478 2.10 -18.39 -20.52
CA ASP A 478 3.35 -19.13 -20.35
C ASP A 478 3.39 -19.93 -19.03
N GLN A 479 2.84 -19.38 -17.94
CA GLN A 479 2.68 -20.10 -16.68
C GLN A 479 1.66 -21.23 -16.80
N GLN A 480 0.58 -21.05 -17.57
CA GLN A 480 -0.37 -22.11 -17.85
C GLN A 480 0.29 -23.27 -18.61
N GLU A 481 1.11 -22.97 -19.62
CA GLU A 481 1.86 -23.96 -20.41
C GLU A 481 2.88 -24.71 -19.54
N PHE A 482 3.63 -23.98 -18.71
CA PHE A 482 4.58 -24.55 -17.73
C PHE A 482 3.89 -25.54 -16.77
N LEU A 483 2.79 -25.14 -16.13
CA LEU A 483 2.07 -26.01 -15.20
C LEU A 483 1.44 -27.21 -15.91
N THR A 484 0.92 -27.01 -17.13
CA THR A 484 0.35 -28.09 -17.94
C THR A 484 1.37 -29.18 -18.25
N ALA A 485 2.61 -28.81 -18.55
CA ALA A 485 3.70 -29.76 -18.81
C ALA A 485 3.97 -30.70 -17.62
N LEU A 486 3.70 -30.25 -16.39
CA LEU A 486 3.91 -31.03 -15.16
C LEU A 486 2.73 -31.92 -14.77
N THR A 487 1.54 -31.74 -15.38
CA THR A 487 0.30 -32.46 -14.97
C THR A 487 0.35 -33.98 -15.17
N ASN A 488 1.22 -34.47 -16.05
CA ASN A 488 1.43 -35.90 -16.32
C ASN A 488 2.76 -36.41 -15.75
N SER A 489 3.40 -35.64 -14.85
CA SER A 489 4.64 -36.07 -14.21
C SER A 489 4.44 -37.37 -13.42
N PRO A 490 5.34 -38.36 -13.56
CA PRO A 490 5.33 -39.55 -12.71
C PRO A 490 5.86 -39.27 -11.29
N VAL A 491 6.46 -38.09 -11.07
CA VAL A 491 6.98 -37.63 -9.78
C VAL A 491 5.94 -36.70 -9.14
N PRO A 492 5.65 -36.83 -7.82
CA PRO A 492 4.71 -35.93 -7.15
C PRO A 492 5.14 -34.47 -7.27
N VAL A 493 4.15 -33.59 -7.47
CA VAL A 493 4.36 -32.14 -7.61
C VAL A 493 3.76 -31.42 -6.41
N LEU A 494 4.57 -30.60 -5.73
CA LEU A 494 4.15 -29.53 -4.84
C LEU A 494 4.10 -28.23 -5.64
N PHE A 495 2.92 -27.66 -5.83
CA PHE A 495 2.75 -26.38 -6.50
C PHE A 495 2.70 -25.23 -5.48
N ILE A 496 3.58 -24.23 -5.66
CA ILE A 496 3.57 -22.96 -4.94
C ILE A 496 3.07 -21.87 -5.89
N LEU A 497 1.89 -21.33 -5.59
CA LEU A 497 1.31 -20.22 -6.32
C LEU A 497 1.72 -18.88 -5.68
N LEU A 498 2.33 -18.00 -6.49
CA LEU A 498 2.56 -16.59 -6.15
C LEU A 498 1.54 -15.72 -6.89
N ALA A 499 0.56 -15.16 -6.18
CA ALA A 499 -0.50 -14.40 -6.80
C ALA A 499 -1.00 -13.29 -5.89
N GLY A 500 -1.44 -12.19 -6.49
CA GLY A 500 -2.06 -11.08 -5.78
C GLY A 500 -3.55 -11.32 -5.45
N ARG A 501 -4.11 -12.45 -5.89
CA ARG A 501 -5.55 -12.75 -5.82
C ARG A 501 -5.84 -14.24 -6.06
N PRO A 502 -7.06 -14.70 -5.76
CA PRO A 502 -7.54 -16.01 -6.21
C PRO A 502 -7.57 -16.12 -7.75
N LEU A 503 -7.10 -17.24 -8.28
CA LEU A 503 -7.08 -17.55 -9.71
C LEU A 503 -7.63 -18.95 -9.99
N VAL A 504 -8.12 -19.19 -11.20
CA VAL A 504 -8.58 -20.50 -11.65
C VAL A 504 -7.37 -21.43 -11.83
N ILE A 505 -7.16 -22.27 -10.84
CA ILE A 505 -6.08 -23.29 -10.82
C ILE A 505 -6.61 -24.72 -10.77
N LYS A 506 -7.94 -24.91 -10.85
CA LYS A 506 -8.61 -26.21 -10.84
C LYS A 506 -8.03 -27.22 -11.85
N PRO A 507 -7.61 -26.84 -13.09
CA PRO A 507 -6.98 -27.78 -14.02
C PRO A 507 -5.70 -28.44 -13.47
N TYR A 508 -5.02 -27.79 -12.53
CA TYR A 508 -3.77 -28.25 -11.94
C TYR A 508 -3.96 -28.87 -10.56
N LEU A 509 -4.92 -28.35 -9.78
CA LEU A 509 -5.16 -28.72 -8.39
C LEU A 509 -5.38 -30.23 -8.21
N ASP A 510 -6.17 -30.85 -9.09
CA ASP A 510 -6.44 -32.29 -9.02
C ASP A 510 -5.24 -33.16 -9.45
N LYS A 511 -4.30 -32.59 -10.21
CA LYS A 511 -3.14 -33.30 -10.77
C LYS A 511 -1.91 -33.26 -9.87
N PHE A 512 -1.81 -32.25 -9.01
CA PHE A 512 -0.66 -32.08 -8.13
C PHE A 512 -0.91 -32.66 -6.75
N ALA A 513 0.14 -33.19 -6.12
CA ALA A 513 0.06 -33.86 -4.83
C ALA A 513 -0.19 -32.87 -3.69
N ALA A 514 0.31 -31.65 -3.80
CA ALA A 514 -0.11 -30.55 -2.94
C ALA A 514 -0.06 -29.21 -3.66
N THR A 515 -0.80 -28.25 -3.11
CA THR A 515 -0.83 -26.88 -3.62
C THR A 515 -0.92 -25.92 -2.45
N VAL A 516 0.00 -24.95 -2.43
CA VAL A 516 0.01 -23.85 -1.47
C VAL A 516 -0.07 -22.52 -2.20
N VAL A 517 -0.66 -21.53 -1.56
CA VAL A 517 -0.66 -20.13 -2.01
C VAL A 517 0.21 -19.35 -1.05
N ALA A 518 1.29 -18.76 -1.56
CA ALA A 518 2.19 -17.90 -0.78
C ALA A 518 1.96 -16.41 -1.03
N TRP A 519 0.94 -16.08 -1.85
CA TRP A 519 0.55 -14.72 -2.21
C TRP A 519 1.72 -13.95 -2.85
N LEU A 520 1.99 -12.74 -2.37
CA LEU A 520 3.17 -11.95 -2.69
C LEU A 520 3.96 -11.76 -1.39
N PRO A 521 4.89 -12.69 -1.05
CA PRO A 521 5.48 -12.78 0.28
C PRO A 521 6.50 -11.68 0.61
N GLY A 522 6.99 -10.91 -0.36
CA GLY A 522 7.99 -9.87 -0.12
C GLY A 522 9.43 -10.42 -0.08
N THR A 523 10.33 -9.82 0.71
CA THR A 523 11.78 -10.09 0.59
C THR A 523 12.27 -11.37 1.24
N GLU A 524 11.49 -12.00 2.13
CA GLU A 524 11.98 -13.09 2.97
C GLU A 524 11.47 -14.46 2.52
N GLY A 525 11.93 -14.96 1.37
CA GLY A 525 11.53 -16.27 0.81
C GLY A 525 11.77 -17.46 1.75
N ASP A 526 12.67 -17.30 2.73
CA ASP A 526 12.84 -18.24 3.86
C ASP A 526 11.51 -18.53 4.57
N GLY A 527 10.61 -17.55 4.73
CA GLY A 527 9.33 -17.76 5.41
C GLY A 527 8.40 -18.75 4.68
N VAL A 528 8.47 -18.79 3.34
CA VAL A 528 7.73 -19.79 2.54
C VAL A 528 8.32 -21.17 2.78
N ALA A 529 9.65 -21.29 2.70
CA ALA A 529 10.34 -22.55 2.95
C ALA A 529 10.11 -23.07 4.38
N GLU A 530 10.20 -22.19 5.39
CA GLU A 530 9.92 -22.50 6.79
C GLU A 530 8.51 -23.10 6.95
N ALA A 531 7.49 -22.53 6.29
CA ALA A 531 6.14 -23.08 6.35
C ALA A 531 6.05 -24.51 5.77
N LEU A 532 6.78 -24.80 4.69
CA LEU A 532 6.80 -26.12 4.03
C LEU A 532 7.57 -27.18 4.82
N PHE A 533 8.64 -26.78 5.52
CA PHE A 533 9.49 -27.66 6.33
C PHE A 533 9.10 -27.70 7.81
N SER A 534 8.14 -26.88 8.24
CA SER A 534 7.70 -26.81 9.65
C SER A 534 7.15 -28.15 10.14
N ARG A 535 7.03 -28.33 11.47
CA ARG A 535 6.46 -29.58 12.01
C ARG A 535 4.95 -29.69 11.82
N GLU A 536 4.29 -28.56 11.59
CA GLU A 536 2.85 -28.43 11.47
C GLU A 536 2.49 -28.07 10.02
N LEU A 537 1.19 -28.08 9.68
CA LEU A 537 0.78 -27.61 8.36
C LEU A 537 0.65 -26.07 8.36
N PRO A 538 0.75 -25.42 7.19
CA PRO A 538 0.46 -23.99 7.06
C PRO A 538 -0.90 -23.63 7.67
N THR A 539 -0.96 -22.47 8.33
CA THR A 539 -2.11 -22.04 9.16
C THR A 539 -2.92 -20.91 8.54
N GLY A 540 -2.45 -20.33 7.43
CA GLY A 540 -3.16 -19.26 6.73
C GLY A 540 -4.51 -19.74 6.22
N ASN A 541 -5.50 -18.85 6.25
CA ASN A 541 -6.83 -19.09 5.72
C ASN A 541 -7.07 -18.25 4.47
N LEU A 542 -8.02 -18.65 3.63
CA LEU A 542 -8.37 -17.86 2.46
C LEU A 542 -8.99 -16.52 2.87
N PRO A 543 -8.38 -15.37 2.51
CA PRO A 543 -8.93 -14.04 2.80
C PRO A 543 -10.05 -13.66 1.82
N MET A 544 -10.25 -14.45 0.77
CA MET A 544 -11.25 -14.28 -0.28
C MET A 544 -11.74 -15.64 -0.77
N SER A 545 -12.99 -15.70 -1.25
CA SER A 545 -13.51 -16.90 -1.89
C SER A 545 -12.67 -17.28 -3.11
N TRP A 546 -12.39 -18.58 -3.27
CA TRP A 546 -11.63 -19.07 -4.41
C TRP A 546 -12.56 -19.44 -5.58
N PRO A 547 -12.29 -18.98 -6.81
CA PRO A 547 -13.19 -19.21 -7.95
C PRO A 547 -13.13 -20.66 -8.46
N ASP A 548 -14.30 -21.21 -8.81
CA ASP A 548 -14.43 -22.45 -9.57
C ASP A 548 -14.29 -22.23 -11.09
N ASP A 549 -14.75 -21.06 -11.57
CA ASP A 549 -14.85 -20.67 -12.98
C ASP A 549 -14.11 -19.35 -13.27
N LYS A 550 -13.76 -19.15 -14.54
CA LYS A 550 -12.95 -18.00 -15.03
C LYS A 550 -13.60 -16.64 -14.80
N LYS A 551 -14.94 -16.63 -14.72
CA LYS A 551 -15.76 -15.50 -14.28
C LYS A 551 -16.41 -15.87 -12.95
N PRO A 552 -16.25 -15.06 -11.90
CA PRO A 552 -17.04 -15.25 -10.69
C PRO A 552 -18.53 -15.16 -11.06
N THR A 553 -19.34 -16.08 -10.53
CA THR A 553 -20.79 -15.99 -10.67
C THR A 553 -21.24 -14.74 -9.91
N SER A 554 -21.99 -13.87 -10.61
CA SER A 554 -22.47 -12.57 -10.12
C SER A 554 -23.31 -12.68 -8.88
#